data_AF-A0A0A1H919-F1
#
_entry.id   AF-A0A0A1H919-F1
#
_cell.length_a   1.000
_cell.length_b   1.000
_cell.length_c   1.000
_cell.angle_alpha   90.00
_cell.angle_beta   90.00
_cell.angle_gamma   90.00
#
_symmetry.space_group_name_H-M   'P 1'
#
loop_
_entity.id
_entity.type
_entity.pdbx_description
1 polymer ?
#
loop_
_entity_poly.entity_id
_entity_poly.type
_entity_poly.pdbx_seq_one_letter_code
_entity_poly.pdbx_strand_id
1 'polypeptide(L)'
;MQEQNRNRGIGAVDVPQAPSSGRPAPIVPGGNPHYDAIGGEAAVRRLVERFYQLMEELPQARDVRALHPADLAETKERFFLFLSGWLGGPPLYAERFGHPRLRQRHMPFPVGDAERDAWMACMTRALTEEVADERLRAQLIAAFFKTADFLRNR
;
A
#
# COMPACT_ATOMS: atom_id res chain seq x y z
N MET A 1 -37.74 23.03 -61.21
CA MET A 1 -38.95 22.37 -60.69
C MET A 1 -38.45 21.44 -59.59
N GLN A 2 -38.50 21.86 -58.31
CA GLN A 2 -39.54 21.48 -57.32
C GLN A 2 -39.84 19.98 -57.40
N GLU A 3 -39.54 19.14 -56.41
CA GLU A 3 -40.29 18.98 -55.14
C GLU A 3 -39.48 18.01 -54.25
N GLN A 4 -39.04 18.38 -53.04
CA GLN A 4 -39.72 18.06 -51.77
C GLN A 4 -40.30 16.64 -51.68
N ASN A 5 -39.63 15.74 -50.95
CA ASN A 5 -40.35 14.94 -49.97
C ASN A 5 -39.49 14.62 -48.73
N ARG A 6 -40.09 14.88 -47.58
CA ARG A 6 -39.57 14.70 -46.23
C ARG A 6 -39.55 13.21 -45.89
N ASN A 7 -38.51 12.75 -45.21
CA ASN A 7 -38.73 11.81 -44.13
C ASN A 7 -37.77 12.06 -42.97
N ARG A 8 -38.34 12.21 -41.78
CA ARG A 8 -37.65 12.39 -40.51
C ARG A 8 -37.15 11.02 -40.05
N GLY A 9 -35.85 10.90 -39.86
CA GLY A 9 -35.23 9.82 -39.08
C GLY A 9 -34.22 10.46 -38.15
N ILE A 10 -34.51 10.45 -36.85
CA ILE A 10 -33.58 10.88 -35.81
C ILE A 10 -32.41 9.89 -35.85
N GLY A 11 -31.28 10.33 -36.42
CA GLY A 11 -30.04 9.57 -36.39
C GLY A 11 -29.51 9.55 -34.96
N ALA A 12 -29.55 8.37 -34.35
CA ALA A 12 -28.86 8.09 -33.10
C ALA A 12 -27.37 8.38 -33.30
N VAL A 13 -26.82 9.27 -32.47
CA VAL A 13 -25.37 9.46 -32.37
C VAL A 13 -24.79 8.24 -31.65
N ASP A 14 -23.92 7.51 -32.35
CA ASP A 14 -23.13 6.42 -31.79
C ASP A 14 -22.21 6.98 -30.69
N VAL A 15 -22.46 6.59 -29.44
CA VAL A 15 -21.61 6.93 -28.28
C VAL A 15 -20.61 5.78 -28.12
N PRO A 16 -19.28 6.03 -28.13
CA PRO A 16 -18.32 4.97 -27.88
C PRO A 16 -18.41 4.48 -26.44
N GLN A 17 -18.58 3.17 -26.30
CA GLN A 17 -18.75 2.45 -25.05
C GLN A 17 -17.49 2.52 -24.18
N ALA A 18 -17.65 2.99 -22.94
CA ALA A 18 -16.60 3.00 -21.92
C ALA A 18 -16.18 1.57 -21.52
N PRO A 19 -14.92 1.32 -21.13
CA PRO A 19 -14.47 -0.01 -20.74
C PRO A 19 -15.19 -0.48 -19.46
N SER A 20 -15.64 -1.74 -19.51
CA SER A 20 -16.35 -2.44 -18.44
C SER A 20 -15.59 -2.35 -17.11
N SER A 21 -16.26 -1.76 -16.12
CA SER A 21 -15.80 -1.66 -14.76
C SER A 21 -15.54 -3.06 -14.17
N GLY A 22 -14.31 -3.30 -13.72
CA GLY A 22 -14.00 -4.47 -12.89
C GLY A 22 -14.92 -4.47 -11.67
N ARG A 23 -15.56 -5.62 -11.42
CA ARG A 23 -16.51 -5.78 -10.32
C ARG A 23 -15.79 -5.46 -8.99
N PRO A 24 -16.30 -4.51 -8.16
CA PRO A 24 -15.70 -4.27 -6.86
C PRO A 24 -15.83 -5.53 -5.99
N ALA A 25 -14.76 -5.85 -5.25
CA ALA A 25 -14.77 -6.91 -4.26
C ALA A 25 -15.91 -6.67 -3.23
N PRO A 26 -16.56 -7.74 -2.73
CA PRO A 26 -17.63 -7.60 -1.75
C PRO A 26 -17.10 -6.93 -0.48
N ILE A 27 -17.78 -5.85 -0.05
CA ILE A 27 -17.46 -5.13 1.17
C ILE A 27 -18.04 -5.92 2.35
N VAL A 28 -17.17 -6.46 3.21
CA VAL A 28 -17.57 -7.04 4.51
C VAL A 28 -17.78 -5.90 5.52
N PRO A 29 -18.94 -5.80 6.20
CA PRO A 29 -19.17 -4.72 7.17
C PRO A 29 -18.36 -4.96 8.46
N GLY A 30 -17.54 -3.98 8.88
CA GLY A 30 -17.00 -3.90 10.25
C GLY A 30 -15.48 -3.80 10.42
N GLY A 31 -14.68 -3.85 9.35
CA GLY A 31 -13.22 -3.71 9.41
C GLY A 31 -12.69 -3.26 8.05
N ASN A 32 -11.50 -2.66 8.02
CA ASN A 32 -10.87 -2.18 6.80
C ASN A 32 -10.16 -3.35 6.08
N PRO A 33 -10.72 -4.03 5.05
CA PRO A 33 -10.10 -5.23 4.49
C PRO A 33 -9.12 -4.84 3.38
N HIS A 34 -8.20 -3.93 3.68
CA HIS A 34 -7.11 -3.58 2.77
C HIS A 34 -6.27 -4.80 2.40
N TYR A 35 -6.23 -5.82 3.27
CA TYR A 35 -5.55 -7.09 3.02
C TYR A 35 -6.08 -7.83 1.79
N ASP A 36 -7.40 -7.99 1.66
CA ASP A 36 -7.96 -8.64 0.46
C ASP A 36 -7.84 -7.72 -0.75
N ALA A 37 -8.05 -6.41 -0.56
CA ALA A 37 -7.97 -5.42 -1.62
C ALA A 37 -6.57 -5.32 -2.25
N ILE A 38 -5.50 -5.49 -1.47
CA ILE A 38 -4.13 -5.48 -1.97
C ILE A 38 -3.75 -6.80 -2.68
N GLY A 39 -4.52 -7.89 -2.47
CA GLY A 39 -4.27 -9.21 -3.04
C GLY A 39 -3.75 -10.25 -2.04
N GLY A 40 -4.01 -10.05 -0.75
CA GLY A 40 -3.73 -11.01 0.33
C GLY A 40 -2.25 -11.27 0.57
N GLU A 41 -1.94 -12.45 1.11
CA GLU A 41 -0.60 -12.83 1.56
C GLU A 41 0.47 -12.61 0.50
N ALA A 42 0.21 -13.08 -0.72
CA ALA A 42 1.18 -13.00 -1.81
C ALA A 42 1.54 -11.55 -2.15
N ALA A 43 0.56 -10.64 -2.13
CA ALA A 43 0.82 -9.23 -2.39
C ALA A 43 1.55 -8.55 -1.23
N VAL A 44 1.21 -8.87 0.02
CA VAL A 44 1.92 -8.32 1.20
C VAL A 44 3.38 -8.78 1.22
N ARG A 45 3.66 -10.05 0.90
CA ARG A 45 5.04 -10.56 0.79
C ARG A 45 5.83 -9.83 -0.29
N ARG A 46 5.26 -9.61 -1.48
CA ARG A 46 5.92 -8.83 -2.55
C ARG A 46 6.17 -7.38 -2.14
N LEU A 47 5.19 -6.74 -1.48
CA LEU A 47 5.34 -5.38 -0.97
C LEU A 47 6.51 -5.27 0.02
N VAL A 48 6.58 -6.19 0.98
CA VAL A 48 7.68 -6.24 1.98
C VAL A 48 9.02 -6.47 1.30
N GLU A 49 9.08 -7.42 0.37
CA GLU A 49 10.31 -7.72 -0.37
C GLU A 49 10.78 -6.47 -1.13
N ARG A 50 9.88 -5.84 -1.89
CA ARG A 50 10.21 -4.64 -2.68
C ARG A 50 10.58 -3.45 -1.81
N PHE A 51 9.90 -3.27 -0.68
CA PHE A 51 10.22 -2.23 0.30
C PHE A 51 11.68 -2.31 0.78
N TYR A 52 12.16 -3.51 1.13
CA TYR A 52 13.54 -3.67 1.60
C TYR A 52 14.56 -3.61 0.47
N GLN A 53 14.23 -4.09 -0.75
CA GLN A 53 15.09 -3.86 -1.92
C GLN A 53 15.30 -2.36 -2.17
N LEU A 54 14.22 -1.57 -2.13
CA LEU A 54 14.29 -0.12 -2.27
C LEU A 54 15.11 0.53 -1.15
N MET A 55 15.04 0.01 0.08
CA MET A 55 15.86 0.50 1.19
C MET A 55 17.36 0.25 0.97
N GLU A 56 17.73 -0.78 0.21
CA GLU A 56 19.12 -1.06 -0.18
C GLU A 56 19.56 -0.27 -1.43
N GLU A 57 18.64 -0.02 -2.37
CA GLU A 57 18.90 0.67 -3.64
C GLU A 57 18.96 2.20 -3.50
N LEU A 58 18.07 2.79 -2.71
CA LEU A 58 17.86 4.24 -2.67
C LEU A 58 18.95 4.95 -1.85
N PRO A 59 19.72 5.89 -2.43
CA PRO A 59 20.78 6.60 -1.69
C PRO A 59 20.28 7.32 -0.44
N GLN A 60 19.07 7.87 -0.47
CA GLN A 60 18.45 8.56 0.66
C GLN A 60 18.02 7.60 1.80
N ALA A 61 17.96 6.30 1.54
CA ALA A 61 17.56 5.30 2.53
C ALA A 61 18.74 4.69 3.30
N ARG A 62 19.98 5.08 2.99
CA ARG A 62 21.21 4.53 3.58
C ARG A 62 21.23 4.58 5.10
N ASP A 63 20.85 5.71 5.69
CA ASP A 63 20.88 5.88 7.14
C ASP A 63 19.84 4.99 7.83
N VAL A 64 18.62 4.89 7.27
CA VAL A 64 17.58 3.97 7.75
C VAL A 64 18.02 2.51 7.57
N ARG A 65 18.65 2.16 6.44
CA ARG A 65 19.16 0.81 6.18
C ARG A 65 20.23 0.40 7.20
N ALA A 66 21.06 1.35 7.63
CA ALA A 66 22.11 1.12 8.62
C ALA A 66 21.55 0.82 10.03
N LEU A 67 20.29 1.18 10.31
CA LEU A 67 19.59 0.80 11.55
C LEU A 67 19.09 -0.65 11.53
N HIS A 68 19.13 -1.32 10.38
CA HIS A 68 18.69 -2.70 10.22
C HIS A 68 19.88 -3.67 10.21
N PRO A 69 19.69 -4.93 10.62
CA PRO A 69 20.74 -5.95 10.51
C PRO A 69 21.19 -6.16 9.06
N ALA A 70 22.40 -6.70 8.88
CA ALA A 70 22.92 -7.01 7.55
C ALA A 70 22.02 -8.03 6.83
N ASP A 71 21.66 -9.12 7.52
CA ASP A 71 20.66 -10.07 7.06
C ASP A 71 19.25 -9.59 7.41
N LEU A 72 18.41 -9.42 6.39
CA LEU A 72 17.05 -8.92 6.51
C LEU A 72 15.99 -10.03 6.60
N ALA A 73 16.35 -11.32 6.54
CA ALA A 73 15.38 -12.41 6.46
C ALA A 73 14.35 -12.38 7.60
N GLU A 74 14.80 -12.30 8.86
CA GLU A 74 13.88 -12.22 10.01
C GLU A 74 13.12 -10.89 10.02
N THR A 75 13.79 -9.77 9.69
CA THR A 75 13.19 -8.44 9.64
C THR A 75 12.02 -8.38 8.63
N LYS A 76 12.22 -8.95 7.44
CA LYS A 76 11.20 -9.11 6.39
C LYS A 76 10.03 -9.94 6.87
N GLU A 77 10.30 -11.11 7.45
CA GLU A 77 9.22 -12.00 7.93
C GLU A 77 8.41 -11.31 9.05
N ARG A 78 9.06 -10.67 10.02
CA ARG A 78 8.36 -9.92 11.06
C ARG A 78 7.50 -8.79 10.50
N PHE A 79 8.00 -8.08 9.48
CA PHE A 79 7.26 -7.00 8.85
C PHE A 79 6.05 -7.54 8.08
N PHE A 80 6.20 -8.64 7.35
CA PHE A 80 5.07 -9.36 6.71
C PHE A 80 3.99 -9.75 7.74
N LEU A 81 4.39 -10.42 8.83
CA LEU A 81 3.44 -10.85 9.87
C LEU A 81 2.70 -9.66 10.48
N PHE A 82 3.40 -8.53 10.66
CA PHE A 82 2.79 -7.29 11.14
C PHE A 82 1.79 -6.73 10.13
N LEU A 83 2.17 -6.62 8.85
CA LEU A 83 1.29 -6.09 7.80
C LEU A 83 0.06 -6.97 7.56
N SER A 84 0.17 -8.29 7.71
CA SER A 84 -0.97 -9.21 7.64
C SER A 84 -2.10 -8.75 8.56
N GLY A 85 -1.82 -8.59 9.86
CA GLY A 85 -2.81 -8.14 10.83
C GLY A 85 -3.16 -6.66 10.68
N TRP A 86 -2.17 -5.80 10.40
CA TRP A 86 -2.37 -4.34 10.30
C TRP A 86 -3.29 -3.95 9.13
N LEU A 87 -3.27 -4.70 8.03
CA LEU A 87 -4.15 -4.51 6.87
C LEU A 87 -5.54 -5.15 7.04
N GLY A 88 -5.80 -5.80 8.18
CA GLY A 88 -7.07 -6.48 8.47
C GLY A 88 -7.14 -7.95 8.05
N GLY A 89 -6.01 -8.57 7.70
CA GLY A 89 -5.90 -10.02 7.46
C GLY A 89 -5.65 -10.81 8.76
N PRO A 90 -5.13 -12.05 8.65
CA PRO A 90 -4.82 -12.88 9.82
C PRO A 90 -3.85 -12.17 10.78
N PRO A 91 -4.09 -12.19 12.11
CA PRO A 91 -3.32 -11.43 13.09
C PRO A 91 -1.99 -12.11 13.48
N LEU A 92 -1.22 -12.56 12.48
CA LEU A 92 -0.06 -13.45 12.63
C LEU A 92 1.01 -12.90 13.57
N TYR A 93 1.27 -11.58 13.55
CA TYR A 93 2.22 -10.97 14.48
C TYR A 93 1.74 -11.05 15.93
N ALA A 94 0.45 -10.77 16.17
CA ALA A 94 -0.09 -10.75 17.52
C ALA A 94 -0.16 -12.16 18.12
N GLU A 95 -0.48 -13.17 17.31
CA GLU A 95 -0.46 -14.58 17.70
C GLU A 95 0.93 -15.04 18.14
N ARG A 96 1.99 -14.60 17.43
CA ARG A 96 3.36 -15.04 17.68
C ARG A 96 4.11 -14.20 18.72
N PHE A 97 3.85 -12.90 18.78
CA PHE A 97 4.67 -11.93 19.55
C PHE A 97 3.86 -11.06 20.51
N GLY A 98 2.54 -11.26 20.58
CA GLY A 98 1.63 -10.43 21.36
C GLY A 98 1.49 -9.01 20.80
N HIS A 99 1.05 -8.09 21.66
CA HIS A 99 0.76 -6.71 21.25
C HIS A 99 1.96 -6.04 20.53
N PRO A 100 1.77 -5.38 19.37
CA PRO A 100 2.86 -4.81 18.58
C PRO A 100 3.70 -3.75 19.28
N ARG A 101 3.11 -2.99 20.22
CA ARG A 101 3.78 -1.94 21.03
C ARG A 101 4.79 -1.13 20.18
N LEU A 102 4.33 -0.69 19.00
CA LEU A 102 5.20 -0.30 17.89
C LEU A 102 6.18 0.81 18.31
N ARG A 103 5.69 1.89 18.93
CA ARG A 103 6.52 2.98 19.44
C ARG A 103 7.57 2.52 20.45
N GLN A 104 7.20 1.66 21.40
CA GLN A 104 8.16 1.13 22.39
C GLN A 104 9.29 0.34 21.71
N ARG A 105 8.98 -0.44 20.67
CA ARG A 105 9.98 -1.21 19.92
C ARG A 105 10.86 -0.33 19.02
N HIS A 106 10.43 0.89 18.68
CA HIS A 106 11.22 1.85 17.90
C HIS A 106 12.00 2.86 18.76
N MET A 107 11.71 2.97 20.07
CA MET A 107 12.45 3.85 21.00
C MET A 107 13.96 3.66 21.08
N PRO A 108 14.52 2.44 20.93
CA PRO A 108 15.98 2.25 20.93
C PRO A 108 16.70 2.90 19.75
N PHE A 109 15.99 3.29 18.70
CA PHE A 109 16.57 3.82 17.46
C PHE A 109 16.26 5.31 17.31
N PRO A 110 17.20 6.12 16.78
CA PRO A 110 16.95 7.52 16.49
C PRO A 110 16.03 7.63 15.26
N VAL A 111 14.77 8.03 15.46
CA VAL A 111 13.81 8.21 14.37
C VAL A 111 13.37 9.67 14.34
N GLY A 112 13.99 10.47 13.48
CA GLY A 112 13.63 11.86 13.19
C GLY A 112 12.88 12.00 11.86
N ASP A 113 12.81 13.23 11.36
CA ASP A 113 12.15 13.54 10.07
C ASP A 113 12.85 12.85 8.89
N ALA A 114 14.20 12.82 8.88
CA ALA A 114 14.97 12.19 7.82
C ALA A 114 14.71 10.69 7.72
N GLU A 115 14.69 9.96 8.85
CA GLU A 115 14.41 8.54 8.87
C GLU A 115 12.97 8.22 8.46
N ARG A 116 12.00 9.01 8.93
CA ARG A 116 10.59 8.90 8.51
C ARG A 116 10.48 9.07 6.99
N ASP A 117 11.08 10.12 6.44
CA ASP A 117 10.94 10.45 5.02
C ASP A 117 11.64 9.44 4.12
N ALA A 118 12.82 8.96 4.51
CA ALA A 118 13.52 7.90 3.82
C ALA A 118 12.73 6.58 3.82
N TRP A 119 12.17 6.20 4.97
CA TRP A 119 11.29 5.03 5.09
C TRP A 119 10.04 5.19 4.22
N MET A 120 9.39 6.36 4.26
CA MET A 120 8.21 6.66 3.46
C MET A 120 8.50 6.71 1.96
N ALA A 121 9.68 7.16 1.54
CA ALA A 121 10.09 7.13 0.14
C ALA A 121 10.17 5.68 -0.38
N CYS A 122 10.74 4.77 0.41
CA CYS A 122 10.77 3.34 0.07
C CYS A 122 9.36 2.76 -0.01
N MET A 123 8.52 3.00 1.00
CA MET A 123 7.16 2.46 1.05
C MET A 123 6.26 3.02 -0.06
N THR A 124 6.36 4.32 -0.34
CA THR A 124 5.57 4.97 -1.39
C THR A 124 5.91 4.40 -2.76
N ARG A 125 7.21 4.20 -3.04
CA ARG A 125 7.65 3.59 -4.29
C ARG A 125 7.25 2.12 -4.38
N ALA A 126 7.40 1.34 -3.31
CA ALA A 126 6.95 -0.06 -3.28
C ALA A 126 5.44 -0.19 -3.54
N LEU A 127 4.61 0.66 -2.92
CA LEU A 127 3.17 0.68 -3.18
C LEU A 127 2.84 1.13 -4.61
N THR A 128 3.61 2.04 -5.19
CA THR A 128 3.44 2.45 -6.59
C THR A 128 3.70 1.33 -7.57
N GLU A 129 4.67 0.48 -7.27
CA GLU A 129 5.06 -0.66 -8.12
C GLU A 129 4.15 -1.88 -7.90
N GLU A 130 3.72 -2.16 -6.65
CA GLU A 130 2.99 -3.38 -6.30
C GLU A 130 1.46 -3.23 -6.20
N VAL A 131 0.93 -2.00 -6.08
CA VAL A 131 -0.51 -1.75 -5.89
C VAL A 131 -1.08 -0.95 -7.05
N ALA A 132 -1.77 -1.66 -7.96
CA ALA A 132 -2.35 -1.06 -9.16
C ALA A 132 -3.52 -0.11 -8.87
N ASP A 133 -4.38 -0.45 -7.90
CA ASP A 133 -5.52 0.39 -7.51
C ASP A 133 -5.00 1.69 -6.86
N GLU A 134 -5.19 2.81 -7.56
CA GLU A 134 -4.68 4.12 -7.16
C GLU A 134 -5.33 4.64 -5.87
N ARG A 135 -6.61 4.33 -5.67
CA ARG A 135 -7.36 4.76 -4.49
C ARG A 135 -6.87 4.00 -3.27
N LEU A 136 -6.71 2.68 -3.39
CA LEU A 136 -6.12 1.85 -2.34
C LEU A 136 -4.70 2.30 -2.03
N ARG A 137 -3.87 2.51 -3.06
CA ARG A 137 -2.50 3.01 -2.92
C ARG A 137 -2.45 4.33 -2.14
N ALA A 138 -3.29 5.30 -2.49
CA ALA A 138 -3.36 6.58 -1.78
C ALA A 138 -3.77 6.43 -0.31
N GLN A 139 -4.74 5.55 -0.02
CA GLN A 139 -5.16 5.24 1.35
C GLN A 139 -4.02 4.61 2.17
N LEU A 140 -3.32 3.64 1.58
CA LEU A 140 -2.18 2.97 2.22
C LEU A 140 -1.03 3.95 2.47
N ILE A 141 -0.67 4.78 1.50
CA ILE A 141 0.37 5.81 1.68
C ILE A 141 0.02 6.73 2.86
N ALA A 142 -1.22 7.21 2.94
CA ALA A 142 -1.65 8.06 4.05
C ALA A 142 -1.64 7.32 5.41
N ALA A 143 -2.04 6.06 5.44
CA ALA A 143 -2.03 5.24 6.66
C ALA A 143 -0.61 4.92 7.13
N PHE A 144 0.30 4.60 6.21
CA PHE A 144 1.71 4.41 6.51
C PHE A 144 2.38 5.69 6.98
N PHE A 145 2.08 6.83 6.35
CA PHE A 145 2.62 8.12 6.80
C PHE A 145 2.23 8.42 8.24
N LYS A 146 0.94 8.28 8.60
CA LYS A 146 0.48 8.46 9.99
C LYS A 146 1.21 7.53 10.96
N THR A 147 1.44 6.28 10.55
CA THR A 147 2.16 5.30 11.37
C THR A 147 3.62 5.68 11.54
N ALA A 148 4.33 5.99 10.45
CA ALA A 148 5.73 6.39 10.47
C ALA A 148 5.95 7.67 11.28
N ASP A 149 5.07 8.66 11.11
CA ASP A 149 5.13 9.92 11.85
C ASP A 149 4.93 9.72 13.36
N PHE A 150 4.01 8.83 13.76
CA PHE A 150 3.81 8.45 15.17
C PHE A 150 5.04 7.78 15.82
N LEU A 151 5.90 7.14 15.02
CA LEU A 151 7.11 6.46 15.53
C LEU A 151 8.29 7.39 15.75
N ARG A 152 8.24 8.63 15.26
CA ARG A 152 9.29 9.62 15.52
C ARG A 152 9.48 9.81 17.03
N ASN A 153 10.76 9.87 17.40
CA ASN A 153 11.21 9.99 18.79
C ASN A 153 12.41 10.95 18.93
N ARG A 154 12.72 11.69 17.87
CA ARG A 154 13.65 12.82 17.82
C ARG A 154 13.02 14.00 17.11
#